data_AF-A0A7C1AUQ7-F1
#
_entry.id   AF-A0A7C1AUQ7-F1
#
_cell.length_a   1.000
_cell.length_b   1.000
_cell.length_c   1.000
_cell.angle_alpha   90.00
_cell.angle_beta   90.00
_cell.angle_gamma   90.00
#
_symmetry.space_group_name_H-M   'P 1'
#
loop_
_entity.id
_entity.type
_entity.pdbx_description
1 polymer ?
#
loop_
_entity_poly.entity_id
_entity_poly.type
_entity_poly.pdbx_seq_one_letter_code
_entity_poly.pdbx_strand_id
1 'polypeptide(L)' 'MNVELRKKAKELLKTKQVEMIIGYQRGPDGISATPVFITREAEAENLIWDVYCVYNLSNYLKDF' A
#
# COMPACT_ATOMS: atom_id res chain seq x y z
N MET A 1 6.66 7.06 -10.72
CA MET A 1 5.31 6.68 -10.29
C MET A 1 5.23 6.33 -8.81
N ASN A 2 6.10 5.46 -8.29
CA ASN A 2 6.11 5.09 -6.86
C ASN A 2 6.32 6.26 -5.89
N VAL A 3 7.14 7.26 -6.24
CA VAL A 3 7.42 8.41 -5.35
C VAL A 3 6.15 9.20 -5.00
N GLU A 4 5.32 9.53 -6.00
CA GLU A 4 4.07 10.28 -5.77
C GLU A 4 3.04 9.47 -4.99
N LEU A 5 2.93 8.15 -5.25
CA LEU A 5 2.09 7.24 -4.48
C LEU A 5 2.45 7.27 -3.00
N ARG A 6 3.74 7.09 -2.69
CA ARG A 6 4.26 7.07 -1.31
C ARG A 6 4.07 8.41 -0.63
N LYS A 7 4.34 9.51 -1.34
CA LYS A 7 4.13 10.87 -0.83
C LYS A 7 2.66 11.10 -0.46
N LYS A 8 1.73 10.71 -1.33
CA LYS A 8 0.29 10.90 -1.05
C LYS A 8 -0.19 10.01 0.09
N ALA A 9 0.27 8.75 0.13
CA ALA A 9 -0.05 7.83 1.23
C ALA A 9 0.39 8.38 2.59
N LYS A 10 1.62 8.91 2.67
CA LYS A 10 2.13 9.57 3.88
C LYS A 10 1.28 10.77 4.28
N GLU A 11 0.95 11.64 3.33
CA GLU A 11 0.13 12.82 3.57
C GLU A 11 -1.24 12.45 4.17
N LEU A 12 -1.93 11.46 3.59
CA LEU A 12 -3.26 11.03 4.04
C LEU A 12 -3.23 10.47 5.48
N LEU A 13 -2.24 9.64 5.81
CA LEU A 13 -2.04 9.11 7.16
C LEU A 13 -1.64 10.21 8.16
N LYS A 14 -0.69 11.07 7.78
CA LYS A 14 -0.20 12.20 8.60
C LYS A 14 -1.32 13.16 8.99
N THR A 15 -2.17 13.48 8.01
CA THR A 15 -3.31 14.38 8.18
C THR A 15 -4.53 13.69 8.80
N LYS A 16 -4.43 12.38 9.09
CA LYS A 16 -5.52 11.54 9.62
C LYS A 16 -6.79 11.57 8.77
N GLN A 17 -6.66 11.80 7.46
CA GLN A 17 -7.78 11.67 6.52
C GLN A 17 -8.21 10.21 6.34
N VAL A 18 -7.29 9.28 6.60
CA VAL A 18 -7.54 7.84 6.62
C VAL A 18 -6.83 7.22 7.82
N GLU A 19 -7.39 6.14 8.37
CA GLU A 19 -6.78 5.36 9.46
C GLU A 19 -5.87 4.25 8.92
N MET A 20 -6.11 3.80 7.69
CA MET A 20 -5.37 2.72 7.06
C MET A 20 -5.34 2.89 5.54
N ILE A 21 -4.25 2.44 4.92
CA ILE A 21 -4.11 2.29 3.48
C ILE A 21 -3.90 0.80 3.16
N ILE A 22 -4.69 0.27 2.22
CA ILE A 22 -4.46 -1.05 1.63
C ILE A 22 -3.76 -0.83 0.29
N GLY A 23 -2.59 -1.44 0.10
CA GLY A 23 -1.78 -1.32 -1.10
C GLY A 23 -1.03 -2.59 -1.44
N TYR A 24 0.00 -2.48 -2.29
CA TYR A 24 0.90 -3.58 -2.62
C TYR A 24 2.31 -3.31 -2.10
N GLN A 25 2.99 -4.38 -1.67
CA GLN A 25 4.42 -4.40 -1.40
C GLN A 25 5.08 -5.56 -2.13
N ARG A 26 6.42 -5.55 -2.22
CA ARG A 26 7.14 -6.69 -2.77
C ARG A 26 7.01 -7.91 -1.85
N GLY A 27 6.65 -9.05 -2.43
CA GLY A 27 6.56 -10.32 -1.72
C GLY A 27 7.94 -10.88 -1.32
N PRO A 28 7.97 -11.91 -0.44
CA PRO A 28 9.21 -12.53 0.03
C PRO A 28 10.07 -13.15 -1.08
N ASP A 29 9.44 -13.53 -2.20
CA ASP A 29 10.12 -14.06 -3.39
C ASP A 29 10.87 -12.98 -4.20
N GLY A 30 10.73 -11.70 -3.83
CA GLY A 30 11.36 -10.59 -4.54
C GLY A 30 10.76 -10.30 -5.91
N ILE A 31 9.68 -11.00 -6.31
CA ILE A 31 9.05 -10.90 -7.63
C ILE A 31 7.57 -10.54 -7.51
N SER A 32 6.81 -11.27 -6.70
CA SER A 32 5.37 -11.07 -6.57
C SER A 32 5.02 -9.73 -5.90
N ALA A 33 3.84 -9.19 -6.21
CA ALA A 33 3.23 -8.14 -5.40
C ALA A 33 2.25 -8.79 -4.43
N THR A 34 2.36 -8.44 -3.14
CA THR A 34 1.48 -8.94 -2.07
C THR A 34 0.76 -7.77 -1.40
N PRO A 35 -0.45 -7.98 -0.86
CA PRO A 35 -1.16 -6.92 -0.12
C PRO A 35 -0.35 -6.44 1.09
N VAL A 36 -0.48 -5.15 1.40
CA VAL A 36 0.04 -4.54 2.64
C VAL A 36 -1.01 -3.61 3.23
N PHE A 37 -1.10 -3.60 4.56
CA PHE A 37 -2.01 -2.79 5.35
C PHE A 37 -1.18 -1.81 6.17
N ILE A 38 -1.29 -0.52 5.85
CA ILE A 38 -0.40 0.51 6.34
C ILE A 38 -1.17 1.45 7.26
N THR A 39 -0.73 1.57 8.51
CA THR A 39 -1.31 2.48 9.51
C THR A 39 -0.29 3.54 9.99
N ARG A 40 0.99 3.38 9.66
CA ARG A 40 2.06 4.33 10.01
C ARG A 40 2.67 4.96 8.76
N GLU A 41 2.93 6.27 8.80
CA GLU A 41 3.54 7.01 7.68
C GLU A 41 4.86 6.38 7.17
N ALA A 42 5.68 5.84 8.08
CA ALA A 42 6.97 5.24 7.74
C ALA A 42 6.83 3.98 6.86
N GLU A 43 5.74 3.23 7.02
CA GLU A 43 5.48 2.00 6.25
C GLU A 43 5.04 2.30 4.82
N ALA A 44 4.62 3.53 4.51
CA ALA A 44 4.27 3.94 3.15
C ALA A 44 5.44 3.73 2.16
N GLU A 45 6.68 3.67 2.63
CA GLU A 45 7.84 3.34 1.77
C GLU A 45 7.79 1.93 1.17
N ASN A 46 7.03 1.01 1.76
CA ASN A 46 6.86 -0.34 1.24
C ASN A 46 5.97 -0.39 0.00
N LEU A 47 5.19 0.67 -0.27
CA LEU A 47 4.27 0.71 -1.39
C LEU A 47 5.00 0.61 -2.72
N ILE A 48 4.50 -0.29 -3.56
CA ILE A 48 4.89 -0.45 -4.95
C ILE A 48 3.67 -0.32 -5.85
N TRP A 49 3.93 0.11 -7.08
CA TRP A 49 2.99 0.08 -8.18
C TRP A 49 3.75 -0.25 -9.46
N ASP A 50 3.56 -1.48 -9.94
CA ASP A 50 4.20 -2.02 -11.13
C ASP A 50 3.33 -3.10 -11.79
N VAL A 51 3.89 -3.78 -12.79
CA VAL A 51 3.21 -4.79 -13.59
C VAL A 51 2.80 -6.05 -12.82
N TYR A 52 3.32 -6.27 -11.61
CA TYR A 52 2.99 -7.44 -10.79
C TYR A 52 1.80 -7.18 -9.86
N CYS A 53 1.28 -5.95 -9.81
CA CYS A 53 0.14 -5.54 -8.99
C CYS A 53 -1.22 -6.00 -9.59
N VAL A 54 -1.41 -7.32 -9.69
CA VAL A 54 -2.54 -7.95 -10.43
C VAL A 54 -3.70 -8.43 -9.54
N TYR A 55 -3.49 -8.60 -8.23
CA TYR A 55 -4.48 -9.19 -7.33
C TYR A 55 -5.43 -8.14 -6.75
N ASN A 56 -6.75 -8.30 -6.93
CA ASN A 56 -7.73 -7.33 -6.46
C ASN A 56 -7.69 -7.08 -4.93
N LEU A 57 -7.31 -5.86 -4.53
CA LEU A 57 -7.26 -5.44 -3.13
C LEU A 57 -8.63 -5.30 -2.46
N SER A 58 -9.70 -5.08 -3.22
CA SER A 58 -11.06 -4.94 -2.66
C SER A 58 -11.54 -6.22 -1.96
N ASN A 59 -10.93 -7.37 -2.24
CA ASN A 59 -11.24 -8.62 -1.53
C ASN A 59 -10.91 -8.54 -0.03
N TYR A 60 -9.98 -7.68 0.38
CA TYR A 60 -9.59 -7.50 1.78
C TYR A 60 -10.48 -6.52 2.54
N LEU A 61 -11.46 -5.88 1.89
CA LEU A 61 -12.42 -4.99 2.56
C LEU A 61 -13.53 -5.75 3.28
N LYS A 62 -13.65 -7.06 3.08
CA LYS A 62 -14.73 -7.87 3.68
C LYS A 62 -14.59 -8.03 5.19
N ASP A 63 -13.38 -7.83 5.70
CA ASP A 63 -13.01 -8.05 7.10
C ASP A 63 -12.97 -6.73 7.92
N PHE A 64 -13.39 -5.61 7.33
CA PHE A 64 -13.40 -4.26 7.95
C PHE A 64 -14.80 -3.65 7.96
#